data_AF-A0A067NG56-F1
#
_entry.id   AF-A0A067NG56-F1
#
_cell.length_a   1.000
_cell.length_b   1.000
_cell.length_c   1.000
_cell.angle_alpha   90.00
_cell.angle_beta   90.00
_cell.angle_gamma   90.00
#
_symmetry.space_group_name_H-M   'P 1'
#
loop_
_entity.id
_entity.type
_entity.pdbx_description
1 polymer ?
#
loop_
_entity_poly.entity_id
_entity_poly.type
_entity_poly.pdbx_seq_one_letter_code
_entity_poly.pdbx_strand_id
1 'polypeptide(L)'
;NSFEVRLPSELLQRGVHNVFHASLLRMHIANDDRLFPGRSLDQVSNPGIGSKEWAVKEIISHHGAGEGAMFEILWASGDKT
;
A
#
# COMPACT_ATOMS: atom_id res chain seq x y z
N ASN A 1 -19.91 -25.17 -3.14
CA ASN A 1 -19.09 -25.39 -1.94
C ASN A 1 -18.45 -24.08 -1.51
N SER A 2 -19.16 -23.31 -0.70
CA SER A 2 -18.71 -21.99 -0.21
C SER A 2 -18.30 -22.10 1.26
N PHE A 3 -17.30 -21.31 1.66
CA PHE A 3 -16.79 -21.29 3.03
C PHE A 3 -16.48 -19.86 3.45
N GLU A 4 -16.88 -19.48 4.65
CA GLU A 4 -16.69 -18.14 5.20
C GLU A 4 -15.42 -18.07 6.06
N VAL A 5 -14.57 -17.09 5.79
CA VAL A 5 -13.32 -16.84 6.51
C VAL A 5 -13.42 -15.50 7.24
N ARG A 6 -12.94 -15.42 8.48
CA ARG A 6 -12.81 -14.12 9.16
C ARG A 6 -11.69 -13.30 8.51
N LEU A 7 -12.06 -12.21 7.85
CA LEU A 7 -11.11 -11.28 7.26
C LEU A 7 -10.86 -10.08 8.21
N PRO A 8 -9.65 -9.49 8.18
CA PRO A 8 -9.39 -8.19 8.80
C PRO A 8 -10.35 -7.11 8.29
N SER A 9 -10.67 -6.13 9.15
CA SER A 9 -11.59 -5.03 8.84
C SER A 9 -11.17 -4.23 7.60
N GLU A 10 -9.87 -4.06 7.39
CA GLU A 10 -9.32 -3.34 6.24
C GLU A 10 -9.65 -4.00 4.90
N LEU A 11 -9.63 -5.33 4.83
CA LEU A 11 -9.99 -6.06 3.62
C LEU A 11 -11.50 -5.98 3.36
N LEU A 12 -12.31 -6.01 4.41
CA LEU A 12 -13.75 -5.83 4.30
C LEU A 12 -14.10 -4.41 3.82
N GLN A 13 -13.43 -3.38 4.34
CA GLN A 13 -13.62 -1.99 3.91
C GLN A 13 -13.26 -1.77 2.44
N ARG A 14 -12.32 -2.56 1.90
CA ARG A 14 -11.96 -2.55 0.47
C ARG A 14 -12.90 -3.39 -0.40
N GLY A 15 -13.94 -3.98 0.17
CA GLY A 15 -14.92 -4.78 -0.55
C GLY A 15 -14.51 -6.22 -0.82
N VAL A 16 -13.50 -6.75 -0.13
CA VAL A 16 -13.14 -8.17 -0.24
C VAL A 16 -14.23 -9.02 0.41
N HIS A 17 -14.85 -9.91 -0.38
CA HIS A 17 -15.83 -10.85 0.13
C HIS A 17 -15.15 -11.90 1.03
N ASN A 18 -15.78 -12.17 2.17
CA ASN A 18 -15.31 -13.13 3.16
C ASN A 18 -15.69 -14.58 2.84
N VAL A 19 -16.37 -14.82 1.72
CA VAL A 19 -16.80 -16.15 1.28
C VAL A 19 -15.99 -16.60 0.08
N PHE A 20 -15.33 -17.75 0.21
CA PHE A 20 -14.48 -18.34 -0.83
C PHE A 20 -14.96 -19.74 -1.20
N HIS A 21 -14.57 -20.22 -2.38
CA HIS A 21 -14.80 -21.60 -2.75
C HIS A 21 -13.92 -22.53 -1.91
N ALA A 22 -14.51 -23.52 -1.24
CA ALA A 22 -13.80 -24.34 -0.24
C ALA A 22 -12.56 -25.07 -0.81
N SER A 23 -12.56 -25.44 -2.10
CA SER A 23 -11.42 -26.10 -2.74
C SER A 23 -10.21 -25.19 -3.00
N LEU A 24 -10.37 -23.88 -2.88
CA LEU A 24 -9.29 -22.90 -3.05
C LEU A 24 -8.61 -22.54 -1.73
N LEU A 25 -9.20 -22.96 -0.61
CA LEU A 25 -8.63 -22.71 0.71
C LEU A 25 -7.35 -23.52 0.90
N ARG A 26 -6.34 -22.89 1.50
CA ARG A 26 -5.06 -23.50 1.86
C ARG A 26 -4.80 -23.28 3.34
N MET A 27 -4.06 -24.20 3.96
CA MET A 27 -3.62 -24.02 5.34
C MET A 27 -2.73 -22.78 5.44
N HIS A 28 -2.99 -21.96 6.46
CA HIS A 28 -2.18 -20.79 6.74
C HIS A 28 -0.80 -21.20 7.26
N ILE A 29 0.24 -20.67 6.64
CA ILE A 29 1.63 -20.81 7.06
C ILE A 29 2.08 -19.43 7.55
N ALA A 30 2.50 -19.34 8.80
CA ALA A 30 2.97 -18.08 9.37
C ALA A 30 4.21 -17.55 8.63
N ASN A 31 4.36 -16.23 8.58
CA ASN A 31 5.52 -15.59 7.99
C ASN A 31 6.79 -15.91 8.79
N ASP A 32 7.91 -16.13 8.09
CA ASP A 32 9.23 -16.17 8.70
C ASP A 32 9.82 -14.76 8.71
N ASP A 33 9.79 -14.11 9.88
CA ASP A 33 10.25 -12.73 10.03
C ASP A 33 11.77 -12.55 9.85
N ARG A 34 12.56 -13.65 9.92
CA ARG A 34 14.00 -13.61 9.64
C ARG A 34 14.27 -13.51 8.14
N LEU A 35 13.47 -14.22 7.34
CA LEU A 35 13.59 -14.22 5.88
C LEU A 35 12.82 -13.07 5.24
N PHE A 36 11.73 -12.63 5.87
CA PHE A 36 10.83 -11.61 5.35
C PHE A 36 10.46 -10.60 6.43
N PRO A 37 11.41 -9.74 6.83
CA PRO A 37 11.14 -8.66 7.76
C PRO A 37 10.16 -7.66 7.14
N GLY A 38 9.26 -7.10 7.95
CA GLY A 38 8.33 -6.05 7.51
C GLY A 38 7.17 -6.54 6.63
N ARG A 39 6.66 -7.75 6.90
CA ARG A 39 5.43 -8.28 6.27
C ARG A 39 4.21 -8.15 7.17
N SER A 40 4.06 -7.01 7.86
CA SER A 40 2.79 -6.71 8.51
C SER A 40 1.71 -6.41 7.46
N LEU A 41 0.44 -6.65 7.82
CA LEU A 41 -0.69 -6.36 6.94
C LEU A 41 -0.70 -4.88 6.52
N ASP A 42 -0.35 -3.98 7.44
CA ASP A 42 -0.24 -2.53 7.20
C ASP A 42 0.81 -2.19 6.13
N GLN A 43 1.90 -2.95 6.05
CA GLN A 43 2.98 -2.71 5.10
C GLN A 43 2.70 -3.33 3.73
N VAL A 44 1.98 -4.46 3.69
CA VAL A 44 1.78 -5.25 2.46
C VAL A 44 0.43 -4.98 1.80
N SER A 45 -0.64 -4.78 2.59
CA SER A 45 -1.99 -4.53 2.04
C SER A 45 -2.15 -3.13 1.50
N ASN A 46 -1.20 -2.25 1.76
CA ASN A 46 -1.35 -0.86 1.49
C ASN A 46 -0.34 -0.31 0.46
N PRO A 47 -0.71 -0.30 -0.82
CA PRO A 47 -0.17 0.68 -1.76
C PRO A 47 -0.89 2.02 -1.53
N GLY A 48 -0.47 2.79 -0.52
CA GLY A 48 -0.82 4.23 -0.39
C GLY A 48 -1.07 4.78 1.04
N ILE A 49 -2.00 4.21 1.81
CA ILE A 49 -2.36 4.55 3.20
C ILE A 49 -1.35 4.02 4.26
N GLY A 50 -0.08 4.43 4.24
CA GLY A 50 0.90 3.90 5.21
C GLY A 50 2.37 3.97 4.81
N SER A 51 2.69 4.04 3.51
CA SER A 51 3.87 4.80 3.13
C SER A 51 3.64 6.22 3.60
N LYS A 52 4.65 6.88 4.19
CA LYS A 52 4.62 8.32 4.44
C LYS A 52 4.57 9.00 3.07
N GLU A 53 3.39 8.99 2.44
CA GLU A 53 3.13 9.72 1.22
C GLU A 53 3.35 11.18 1.59
N TRP A 54 4.43 11.75 1.08
CA TRP A 54 4.72 13.15 1.32
C TRP A 54 3.64 13.97 0.61
N ALA A 55 2.81 14.64 1.40
CA ALA A 55 1.81 15.54 0.86
C ALA A 55 2.54 16.67 0.09
N VAL A 56 2.33 16.70 -1.22
CA VAL A 56 2.78 17.79 -2.09
C VAL A 56 1.77 18.91 -1.98
N LYS A 57 2.24 20.14 -1.74
CA LYS A 57 1.39 21.33 -1.74
C LYS A 57 1.20 21.85 -3.16
N GLU A 58 2.30 22.07 -3.89
CA GLU A 58 2.29 22.53 -5.28
C GLU A 58 3.63 22.24 -5.97
N ILE A 59 3.60 22.20 -7.30
CA ILE A 59 4.82 22.22 -8.13
C ILE A 59 5.12 23.69 -8.41
N ILE A 60 6.28 24.17 -7.96
CA ILE A 60 6.69 25.58 -8.08
C ILE A 60 7.25 25.84 -9.48
N SER A 61 8.04 24.91 -10.01
CA SER A 61 8.78 25.08 -11.25
C SER A 61 9.10 23.74 -11.89
N HIS A 62 9.44 23.76 -13.18
CA HIS A 62 10.01 22.62 -13.88
C HIS A 62 11.14 23.08 -14.80
N HIS A 63 12.11 22.21 -15.02
CA HIS A 63 13.20 22.44 -15.97
C HIS A 63 13.51 21.17 -16.74
N GLY A 64 14.01 21.31 -17.98
CA GLY A 64 14.29 20.19 -18.86
C GLY A 64 13.04 19.64 -19.58
N ALA A 65 13.23 18.57 -20.35
CA ALA A 65 12.18 17.89 -21.10
C ALA A 65 12.51 16.40 -21.26
N GLY A 66 11.49 15.57 -21.45
CA GLY A 66 11.65 14.11 -21.60
C GLY A 66 12.18 13.46 -20.31
N GLU A 67 13.11 12.53 -20.43
CA GLU A 67 13.73 11.83 -19.29
C GLU A 67 14.55 12.77 -18.37
N GLY A 68 14.94 13.95 -18.85
CA GLY A 68 15.68 14.95 -18.07
C GLY A 68 14.81 15.98 -17.37
N ALA A 69 13.49 15.82 -17.37
CA ALA A 69 12.58 16.76 -16.71
C ALA A 69 12.73 16.67 -15.18
N MET A 70 13.01 17.81 -14.56
CA MET A 70 13.13 17.98 -13.10
C MET A 70 12.05 18.95 -12.63
N PHE A 71 11.50 18.70 -11.44
CA PHE A 71 10.43 19.51 -10.84
C PHE A 71 10.87 20.03 -9.48
N GLU A 72 10.61 21.30 -9.23
CA GLU A 72 10.73 21.90 -7.90
C GLU A 72 9.37 21.79 -7.20
N ILE A 73 9.35 21.13 -6.04
CA ILE A 73 8.17 20.75 -5.28
C ILE A 73 8.15 21.54 -3.98
N LEU A 74 7.00 22.16 -3.68
CA LEU A 74 6.68 22.65 -2.34
C LEU A 74 5.98 21.53 -1.57
N TRP A 75 6.58 21.10 -0.47
CA TRP A 75 5.98 20.11 0.41
C TRP A 75 4.95 20.76 1.35
N ALA A 76 3.98 19.99 1.82
CA ALA A 76 3.03 20.45 2.82
C ALA A 76 3.69 20.85 4.16
N SER A 77 4.90 20.36 4.44
CA SER A 77 5.74 20.81 5.58
C SER A 77 6.30 22.22 5.41
N GLY A 78 6.29 22.77 4.18
CA GLY A 78 6.92 24.05 3.82
C GLY A 78 8.33 23.92 3.26
N ASP A 79 8.90 22.71 3.24
CA ASP A 79 10.19 22.44 2.60
C ASP A 79 10.09 22.57 1.07
N LYS A 80 11.21 22.89 0.42
CA LYS A 80 11.33 22.96 -1.05
C LYS A 80 12.43 22.03 -1.53
N THR A 81 12.16 21.25 -2.58
CA THR A 81 13.14 20.37 -3.24
C THR A 81 12.98 20.37 -4.73
#